data_AF-A0A662J2B1-F1
#
_entry.id   AF-A0A662J2B1-F1
#
_cell.length_a   1.000
_cell.length_b   1.000
_cell.length_c   1.000
_cell.angle_alpha   90.00
_cell.angle_beta   90.00
_cell.angle_gamma   90.00
#
_symmetry.space_group_name_H-M   'P 1'
#
loop_
_entity.id
_entity.type
_entity.pdbx_description
1 polymer ?
#
loop_
_entity_poly.entity_id
_entity_poly.type
_entity_poly.pdbx_seq_one_letter_code
_entity_poly.pdbx_strand_id
1 'polypeptide(L)'
;MKFPMEMPEERQELIMPLYRAELLVLVIDGSRSMYRRDFFDYKTGREISRGEGLMNIFNDILSRLVMSEVGNMFFISTVIFGEQATIVRAFEHGGKLYYPWAIIRQKVKQMMRKGMKIGEAIEGVLSNENLLLKHPCAILRELGIRLWTNIADGLRKARMICEAFFSDDWEILPPRERRRATVVLLTDGRPTREEANTLSMARALKEIGISSGLVEKRASVRLVVVGMGKEIALSEETKKLLYECASPLDESRDILDIWIDEHTRMRDILYRPTGDHEHRYILILGELRRKEVVEALRSFLHIVSIPRKRLI
;
A
#
# COMPACT_ATOMS: atom_id res chain seq x y z
N MET A 1 15.87 49.97 31.17
CA MET A 1 15.22 49.40 29.98
C MET A 1 15.69 47.96 29.81
N LYS A 2 14.81 46.98 30.03
CA LYS A 2 15.05 45.58 29.66
C LYS A 2 14.08 45.29 28.53
N PHE A 3 14.61 44.98 27.35
CA PHE A 3 13.81 44.47 26.24
C PHE A 3 13.34 43.05 26.61
N PRO A 4 12.05 42.71 26.42
CA PRO A 4 11.64 41.32 26.49
C PRO A 4 12.17 40.60 25.24
N MET A 5 12.93 39.53 25.44
CA MET A 5 13.12 38.52 24.39
C MET A 5 11.77 37.86 24.16
N GLU A 6 11.10 38.22 23.08
CA GLU A 6 10.08 37.36 22.50
C GLU A 6 10.77 36.10 21.99
N MET A 7 10.57 34.99 22.70
CA MET A 7 10.82 33.66 22.18
C MET A 7 9.93 33.49 20.94
N PRO A 8 10.42 32.93 19.82
CA PRO A 8 9.55 32.57 18.72
C PRO A 8 8.56 31.53 19.23
N GLU A 9 7.27 31.84 19.23
CA GLU A 9 6.22 30.84 19.37
C GLU A 9 6.36 29.85 18.21
N GLU A 10 7.10 28.76 18.43
CA GLU A 10 6.80 27.50 17.78
C GLU A 10 5.35 27.18 18.13
N ARG A 11 4.43 27.60 17.25
CA ARG A 11 3.06 27.09 17.28
C ARG A 11 3.19 25.58 17.16
N GLN A 12 3.14 24.89 18.30
CA GLN A 12 2.65 23.53 18.36
C GLN A 12 1.28 23.60 17.69
N GLU A 13 1.22 23.21 16.41
CA GLU A 13 -0.06 22.91 15.78
C GLU A 13 -0.70 21.87 16.69
N LEU A 14 -1.67 22.30 17.50
CA LEU A 14 -2.50 21.44 18.30
C LEU A 14 -2.93 20.29 17.40
N ILE A 15 -2.45 19.08 17.73
CA ILE A 15 -2.81 17.86 17.02
C ILE A 15 -4.31 17.68 17.25
N MET A 16 -5.12 18.23 16.35
CA MET A 16 -6.56 18.05 16.39
C MET A 16 -6.85 16.56 16.12
N PRO A 17 -7.82 15.95 16.82
CA PRO A 17 -8.23 14.59 16.54
C PRO A 17 -8.65 14.49 15.06
N LEU A 18 -8.06 13.53 14.33
CA LEU A 18 -8.38 13.32 12.92
C LEU A 18 -9.86 12.95 12.80
N TYR A 19 -10.59 13.56 11.85
CA TYR A 19 -12.01 13.20 11.64
C TYR A 19 -12.17 11.75 11.11
N ARG A 20 -11.20 11.29 10.32
CA ARG A 20 -11.10 9.93 9.74
C ARG A 20 -9.63 9.54 9.61
N ALA A 21 -9.36 8.23 9.59
CA ALA A 21 -8.03 7.69 9.34
C ALA A 21 -8.09 6.50 8.38
N GLU A 22 -7.15 6.46 7.44
CA GLU A 22 -7.00 5.44 6.41
C GLU A 22 -5.59 4.83 6.55
N LEU A 23 -5.51 3.54 6.82
CA LEU A 23 -4.26 2.79 6.84
C LEU A 23 -4.05 2.10 5.49
N LEU A 24 -2.89 2.29 4.87
CA LEU A 24 -2.42 1.52 3.72
C LEU A 24 -1.24 0.63 4.15
N VAL A 25 -1.41 -0.68 4.11
CA VAL A 25 -0.32 -1.64 4.36
C VAL A 25 0.08 -2.28 3.04
N LEU A 26 1.34 -2.09 2.65
CA LEU A 26 1.91 -2.75 1.48
C LEU A 26 2.56 -4.05 1.94
N VAL A 27 2.12 -5.20 1.43
CA VAL A 27 2.69 -6.52 1.74
C VAL A 27 3.38 -7.02 0.49
N ILE A 28 4.71 -6.94 0.47
CA ILE A 28 5.52 -7.02 -0.75
C ILE A 28 6.38 -8.26 -0.71
N ASP A 29 6.27 -9.09 -1.74
CA ASP A 29 7.15 -10.22 -1.91
C ASP A 29 8.60 -9.73 -2.12
N GLY A 30 9.54 -10.31 -1.38
CA GLY A 30 10.97 -10.07 -1.50
C GLY A 30 11.72 -11.27 -2.07
N SER A 31 11.03 -12.24 -2.65
CA SER A 31 11.60 -13.42 -3.29
C SER A 31 12.52 -13.06 -4.47
N ARG A 32 13.34 -14.03 -4.90
CA ARG A 32 14.36 -13.81 -5.94
C ARG A 32 13.78 -13.33 -7.28
N SER A 33 12.53 -13.66 -7.58
CA SER A 33 11.85 -13.28 -8.82
C SER A 33 11.62 -11.77 -8.93
N MET A 34 11.65 -11.03 -7.82
CA MET A 34 11.61 -9.57 -7.85
C MET A 34 12.83 -8.91 -8.51
N TYR A 35 13.96 -9.61 -8.65
CA TYR A 35 15.11 -9.14 -9.42
C TYR A 35 14.96 -9.33 -10.94
N ARG A 36 13.93 -10.04 -11.41
CA ARG A 36 13.75 -10.26 -12.84
C ARG A 36 13.50 -8.94 -13.54
N ARG A 37 14.29 -8.70 -14.58
CA ARG A 37 14.21 -7.50 -15.43
C ARG A 37 13.23 -7.73 -16.57
N ASP A 38 11.95 -7.76 -16.24
CA ASP A 38 10.85 -7.94 -17.18
C ASP A 38 9.69 -6.98 -16.89
N PHE A 39 9.94 -5.91 -16.15
CA PHE A 39 8.96 -4.89 -15.82
C PHE A 39 9.19 -3.65 -16.68
N PHE A 40 8.16 -3.20 -17.40
CA PHE A 40 8.21 -1.96 -18.16
C PHE A 40 8.18 -0.74 -17.24
N ASP A 41 9.23 0.07 -17.27
CA ASP A 41 9.24 1.33 -16.54
C ASP A 41 8.50 2.42 -17.31
N TYR A 42 7.35 2.85 -16.79
CA TYR A 42 6.56 3.93 -17.38
C TYR A 42 7.25 5.31 -17.30
N LYS A 43 8.28 5.46 -16.46
CA LYS A 43 9.03 6.72 -16.35
C LYS A 43 10.10 6.85 -17.42
N THR A 44 10.88 5.80 -17.64
CA THR A 44 12.04 5.83 -18.56
C THR A 44 11.82 5.10 -19.88
N GLY A 45 10.74 4.33 -20.01
CA GLY A 45 10.45 3.50 -21.20
C GLY A 45 11.35 2.27 -21.33
N ARG A 46 12.07 1.88 -20.26
CA ARG A 46 13.04 0.77 -20.27
C ARG A 46 12.56 -0.41 -19.42
N GLU A 47 13.16 -1.58 -19.62
CA GLU A 47 12.94 -2.72 -18.72
C GLU A 47 13.79 -2.61 -17.44
N ILE A 48 13.10 -2.66 -16.30
CA ILE A 48 13.67 -2.64 -14.95
C ILE A 48 13.25 -3.89 -14.18
N SER A 49 13.80 -4.07 -12.98
CA SER A 49 13.40 -5.18 -12.13
C SER A 49 11.96 -5.03 -11.63
N ARG A 50 11.23 -6.14 -11.42
CA ARG A 50 9.86 -6.11 -10.87
C ARG A 50 9.80 -5.37 -9.54
N GLY A 51 10.75 -5.63 -8.65
CA GLY A 51 10.86 -4.96 -7.36
C GLY A 51 10.99 -3.45 -7.50
N GLU A 52 11.90 -2.99 -8.36
CA GLU A 52 12.08 -1.56 -8.66
C GLU A 52 10.84 -0.92 -9.29
N GLY A 53 10.21 -1.58 -10.27
CA GLY A 53 9.01 -1.08 -10.92
C GLY A 53 7.83 -0.89 -9.97
N LEU A 54 7.63 -1.82 -9.04
CA LEU A 54 6.62 -1.70 -7.99
C LEU A 54 6.93 -0.55 -7.04
N MET A 55 8.19 -0.43 -6.59
CA MET A 55 8.57 0.68 -5.70
C MET A 55 8.37 2.02 -6.40
N ASN A 56 8.66 2.12 -7.71
CA ASN A 56 8.41 3.32 -8.49
C ASN A 56 6.92 3.69 -8.53
N ILE A 57 6.02 2.71 -8.70
CA ILE A 57 4.56 2.97 -8.66
C ILE A 57 4.13 3.47 -7.28
N PHE A 58 4.57 2.83 -6.20
CA PHE A 58 4.16 3.24 -4.86
C PHE A 58 4.79 4.57 -4.44
N ASN A 59 6.05 4.83 -4.79
CA ASN A 59 6.69 6.13 -4.54
C ASN A 59 5.96 7.27 -5.28
N ASP A 60 5.37 7.01 -6.45
CA ASP A 60 4.48 7.97 -7.12
C ASP A 60 3.16 8.20 -6.35
N ILE A 61 2.58 7.13 -5.79
CA ILE A 61 1.39 7.24 -4.91
C ILE A 61 1.73 8.05 -3.65
N LEU A 62 2.87 7.80 -3.01
CA LEU A 62 3.36 8.57 -1.86
C LEU A 62 3.54 10.05 -2.22
N SER A 63 4.18 10.33 -3.36
CA SER A 63 4.42 11.70 -3.83
C SER A 63 3.13 12.48 -4.04
N ARG A 64 2.06 11.83 -4.51
CA ARG A 64 0.72 12.43 -4.63
C ARG A 64 0.07 12.70 -3.29
N LEU A 65 0.26 11.80 -2.31
CA LEU A 65 -0.27 12.00 -0.95
C LEU A 65 0.40 13.17 -0.24
N VAL A 66 1.71 13.39 -0.46
CA VAL A 66 2.44 14.51 0.14
C VAL A 66 1.70 15.82 -0.10
N MET A 67 1.35 16.15 -1.34
CA MET A 67 0.74 17.44 -1.68
C MET A 67 -0.78 17.47 -1.54
N SER A 68 -1.42 16.34 -1.23
CA SER A 68 -2.86 16.27 -1.10
C SER A 68 -3.33 16.61 0.31
N GLU A 69 -4.46 17.33 0.41
CA GLU A 69 -5.14 17.56 1.68
C GLU A 69 -5.57 16.24 2.36
N VAL A 70 -5.92 15.22 1.55
CA VAL A 70 -6.29 13.91 2.10
C VAL A 70 -5.12 13.13 2.65
N GLY A 71 -3.89 13.46 2.25
CA GLY A 71 -2.67 12.84 2.80
C GLY A 71 -2.66 12.86 4.32
N ASN A 72 -3.39 13.81 4.92
CA ASN A 72 -3.46 13.95 6.37
C ASN A 72 -4.19 12.85 7.12
N MET A 73 -5.00 12.08 6.40
CA MET A 73 -5.72 10.96 6.97
C MET A 73 -4.97 9.64 6.76
N PHE A 74 -3.88 9.63 5.98
CA PHE A 74 -3.21 8.38 5.56
C PHE A 74 -2.05 8.00 6.46
N PHE A 75 -2.11 6.76 6.94
CA PHE A 75 -1.02 6.04 7.60
C PHE A 75 -0.54 4.98 6.63
N ILE A 76 0.78 4.83 6.48
CA ILE A 76 1.35 3.88 5.53
C ILE A 76 2.30 2.97 6.29
N SER A 77 2.25 1.68 5.99
CA SER A 77 3.20 0.72 6.52
C SER A 77 3.60 -0.25 5.43
N THR A 78 4.79 -0.82 5.53
CA THR A 78 5.31 -1.78 4.57
C THR A 78 5.75 -3.04 5.28
N VAL A 79 5.31 -4.18 4.78
CA VAL A 79 5.75 -5.51 5.16
C VAL A 79 6.46 -6.10 3.95
N ILE A 80 7.66 -6.64 4.16
CA ILE A 80 8.39 -7.36 3.12
C ILE A 80 8.56 -8.79 3.57
N PHE A 81 8.17 -9.74 2.74
CA PHE A 81 8.21 -11.17 3.09
C PHE A 81 9.16 -11.96 2.20
N GLY A 82 9.96 -12.80 2.86
CA GLY A 82 10.83 -13.80 2.27
C GLY A 82 10.52 -15.19 2.84
N GLU A 83 11.54 -15.88 3.35
CA GLU A 83 11.36 -17.01 4.29
C GLU A 83 10.61 -16.58 5.56
N GLN A 84 10.87 -15.36 6.03
CA GLN A 84 10.16 -14.67 7.10
C GLN A 84 9.77 -13.27 6.65
N ALA A 85 8.75 -12.71 7.27
CA ALA A 85 8.27 -11.36 7.02
C ALA A 85 8.81 -10.36 8.05
N THR A 86 9.19 -9.19 7.56
CA THR A 86 9.65 -8.06 8.35
C THR A 86 8.75 -6.85 8.12
N ILE A 87 8.51 -6.07 9.18
CA ILE A 87 7.85 -4.78 9.07
C ILE A 87 8.94 -3.75 8.80
N VAL A 88 8.89 -3.12 7.63
CA VAL A 88 9.75 -1.99 7.28
C VAL A 88 9.08 -0.74 7.83
N ARG A 89 9.62 -0.27 8.95
CA ARG A 89 9.11 0.84 9.76
C ARG A 89 9.40 2.21 9.14
N ALA A 90 9.17 2.35 7.83
CA ALA A 90 8.93 3.69 7.30
C ALA A 90 7.71 4.22 8.06
N PHE A 91 7.76 5.45 8.57
CA PHE A 91 6.68 6.09 9.34
C PHE A 91 6.52 5.71 10.82
N GLU A 92 7.54 5.18 11.52
CA GLU A 92 7.54 5.12 12.99
C GLU A 92 8.35 6.26 13.64
N HIS A 93 7.79 6.91 14.67
CA HIS A 93 8.53 7.78 15.59
C HIS A 93 8.28 7.29 17.02
N GLY A 94 9.34 7.00 17.77
CA GLY A 94 9.22 6.49 19.13
C GLY A 94 8.45 5.15 19.27
N GLY A 95 8.45 4.31 18.23
CA GLY A 95 7.73 3.02 18.24
C GLY A 95 6.22 3.13 17.98
N LYS A 96 5.73 4.29 17.53
CA LYS A 96 4.34 4.52 17.12
C LYS A 96 4.29 4.91 15.62
N LEU A 97 3.33 4.39 14.85
CA LEU A 97 2.86 4.91 13.56
C LEU A 97 2.70 6.44 13.66
N TYR A 98 3.70 7.13 13.15
CA TYR A 98 3.86 8.56 13.24
C TYR A 98 3.40 9.21 11.94
N TYR A 99 2.95 10.44 12.10
CA TYR A 99 2.28 11.18 11.06
C TYR A 99 3.12 12.40 10.66
N PRO A 100 4.03 12.26 9.66
CA PRO A 100 4.92 13.34 9.26
C PRO A 100 4.39 14.16 8.08
N TRP A 101 3.24 13.86 7.46
CA TRP A 101 2.86 14.48 6.17
C TRP A 101 2.77 16.01 6.21
N ALA A 102 2.30 16.60 7.31
CA ALA A 102 2.31 18.06 7.49
C ALA A 102 3.74 18.63 7.50
N ILE A 103 4.65 17.98 8.23
CA ILE A 103 6.07 18.34 8.30
C ILE A 103 6.75 18.14 6.94
N ILE A 104 6.49 17.02 6.26
CA ILE A 104 7.00 16.74 4.92
C ILE A 104 6.53 17.82 3.94
N ARG A 105 5.25 18.22 3.97
CA ARG A 105 4.78 19.33 3.14
C ARG A 105 5.47 20.65 3.45
N GLN A 106 5.71 20.96 4.71
CA GLN A 106 6.45 22.17 5.09
C GLN A 106 7.87 22.13 4.51
N LYS A 107 8.59 21.00 4.63
CA LYS A 107 9.92 20.79 4.03
C LYS A 107 9.89 20.94 2.50
N VAL A 108 8.89 20.36 1.83
CA VAL A 108 8.71 20.50 0.37
C VAL A 108 8.46 21.96 -0.02
N LYS A 109 7.57 22.66 0.67
CA LYS A 109 7.31 24.09 0.44
C LYS A 109 8.57 24.94 0.63
N GLN A 110 9.43 24.61 1.59
CA GLN A 110 10.72 25.28 1.79
C GLN A 110 11.67 25.05 0.61
N MET A 111 11.77 23.82 0.08
CA MET A 111 12.60 23.53 -1.10
C MET A 111 12.07 24.24 -2.36
N MET A 112 10.75 24.30 -2.54
CA MET A 112 10.14 25.06 -3.64
C MET A 112 10.43 26.57 -3.54
N ARG A 113 10.41 27.16 -2.33
CA ARG A 113 10.83 28.56 -2.12
C ARG A 113 12.29 28.82 -2.48
N LYS A 114 13.14 27.77 -2.50
CA LYS A 114 14.53 27.82 -2.97
C LYS A 114 14.68 27.61 -4.49
N GLY A 115 13.58 27.54 -5.24
CA GLY A 115 13.58 27.46 -6.70
C GLY A 115 13.50 26.06 -7.30
N MET A 116 13.36 25.00 -6.47
CA MET A 116 13.20 23.63 -6.99
C MET A 116 11.80 23.40 -7.56
N LYS A 117 11.71 22.58 -8.62
CA LYS A 117 10.41 22.14 -9.14
C LYS A 117 9.73 21.23 -8.12
N ILE A 118 8.39 21.23 -8.13
CA ILE A 118 7.58 20.47 -7.15
C ILE A 118 7.94 18.98 -7.10
N GLY A 119 8.12 18.32 -8.24
CA GLY A 119 8.48 16.90 -8.30
C GLY A 119 9.85 16.61 -7.68
N GLU A 120 10.86 17.41 -8.03
CA GLU A 120 12.22 17.32 -7.50
C GLU A 120 12.26 17.60 -5.98
N ALA A 121 11.47 18.58 -5.52
CA ALA A 121 11.35 18.91 -4.11
C ALA A 121 10.71 17.77 -3.31
N ILE A 122 9.64 17.14 -3.83
CA ILE A 122 8.99 16.00 -3.17
C ILE A 122 9.96 14.81 -3.10
N GLU A 123 10.56 14.43 -4.22
CA GLU A 123 11.49 13.31 -4.27
C GLU A 123 12.70 13.55 -3.36
N GLY A 124 13.26 14.76 -3.38
CA GLY A 124 14.35 15.17 -2.51
C GLY A 124 14.00 15.04 -1.02
N VAL A 125 12.84 15.54 -0.58
CA VAL A 125 12.42 15.40 0.82
C VAL A 125 12.17 13.95 1.19
N LEU A 126 11.41 13.19 0.39
CA LEU A 126 11.12 11.80 0.70
C LEU A 126 12.38 10.93 0.75
N SER A 127 13.36 11.20 -0.12
CA SER A 127 14.65 10.53 -0.11
C SER A 127 15.47 10.86 1.14
N ASN A 128 15.60 12.16 1.47
CA ASN A 128 16.36 12.62 2.63
C ASN A 128 15.80 12.10 3.97
N GLU A 129 14.49 11.93 4.04
CA GLU A 129 13.81 11.39 5.23
C GLU A 129 13.74 9.86 5.21
N ASN A 130 14.36 9.19 4.22
CA ASN A 130 14.35 7.75 4.02
C ASN A 130 12.91 7.17 3.99
N LEU A 131 11.98 7.90 3.38
CA LEU A 131 10.57 7.55 3.24
C LEU A 131 10.24 6.91 1.89
N LEU A 132 11.16 6.97 0.93
CA LEU A 132 11.02 6.25 -0.33
C LEU A 132 11.20 4.74 -0.11
N LEU A 133 10.32 3.96 -0.72
CA LEU A 133 10.42 2.51 -0.69
C LEU A 133 11.62 2.06 -1.53
N LYS A 134 12.44 1.19 -0.94
CA LYS A 134 13.62 0.58 -1.58
C LYS A 134 13.29 -0.80 -2.13
N HIS A 135 14.15 -1.32 -2.99
CA HIS A 135 13.98 -2.64 -3.58
C HIS A 135 13.80 -3.72 -2.50
N PRO A 136 12.72 -4.54 -2.54
CA PRO A 136 12.36 -5.42 -1.42
C PRO A 136 13.42 -6.48 -1.11
N CYS A 137 14.02 -7.08 -2.14
CA CYS A 137 15.12 -8.03 -1.93
C CYS A 137 16.38 -7.42 -1.31
N ALA A 138 16.66 -6.13 -1.55
CA ALA A 138 17.83 -5.49 -0.94
C ALA A 138 17.65 -5.41 0.57
N ILE A 139 16.44 -5.05 1.02
CA ILE A 139 16.06 -5.02 2.43
C ILE A 139 16.17 -6.41 3.06
N LEU A 140 15.64 -7.46 2.41
CA LEU A 140 15.75 -8.83 2.96
C LEU A 140 17.21 -9.31 3.05
N ARG A 141 18.05 -8.96 2.07
CA ARG A 141 19.49 -9.30 2.09
C ARG A 141 20.22 -8.60 3.23
N GLU A 142 19.96 -7.32 3.45
CA GLU A 142 20.53 -6.56 4.57
C GLU A 142 20.17 -7.18 5.92
N LEU A 143 18.99 -7.79 6.03
CA LEU A 143 18.51 -8.47 7.24
C LEU A 143 18.91 -9.95 7.32
N GLY A 144 19.64 -10.49 6.32
CA GLY A 144 20.01 -11.90 6.28
C GLY A 144 18.84 -12.87 6.07
N ILE A 145 17.69 -12.39 5.58
CA ILE A 145 16.48 -13.20 5.36
C ILE A 145 16.55 -13.85 3.98
N ARG A 146 16.27 -15.16 3.90
CA ARG A 146 16.28 -15.88 2.61
C ARG A 146 15.13 -15.43 1.71
N LEU A 147 15.39 -15.43 0.40
CA LEU A 147 14.47 -14.95 -0.63
C LEU A 147 13.46 -16.02 -1.08
N TRP A 148 12.76 -16.64 -0.13
CA TRP A 148 11.63 -17.54 -0.35
C TRP A 148 10.30 -16.78 -0.31
N THR A 149 9.17 -17.47 -0.41
CA THR A 149 7.83 -16.85 -0.46
C THR A 149 6.96 -17.42 0.67
N ASN A 150 6.79 -16.65 1.74
CA ASN A 150 5.91 -16.97 2.87
C ASN A 150 4.78 -15.93 2.99
N ILE A 151 3.74 -16.10 2.16
CA ILE A 151 2.59 -15.17 2.10
C ILE A 151 1.85 -15.14 3.44
N ALA A 152 1.68 -16.31 4.09
CA ALA A 152 1.02 -16.41 5.39
C ALA A 152 1.68 -15.51 6.44
N ASP A 153 3.02 -15.52 6.51
CA ASP A 153 3.75 -14.68 7.45
C ASP A 153 3.66 -13.18 7.11
N GLY A 154 3.68 -12.84 5.82
CA GLY A 154 3.42 -11.47 5.34
C GLY A 154 2.05 -10.96 5.78
N LEU A 155 1.00 -11.76 5.59
CA LEU A 155 -0.36 -11.45 6.03
C LEU A 155 -0.47 -11.36 7.55
N ARG A 156 0.23 -12.21 8.30
CA ARG A 156 0.29 -12.16 9.76
C ARG A 156 0.91 -10.86 10.27
N LYS A 157 1.99 -10.37 9.65
CA LYS A 157 2.58 -9.06 10.00
C LYS A 157 1.67 -7.90 9.66
N ALA A 158 0.99 -7.96 8.51
CA ALA A 158 -0.02 -6.97 8.14
C ALA A 158 -1.17 -6.94 9.16
N ARG A 159 -1.60 -8.13 9.60
CA ARG A 159 -2.62 -8.30 10.65
C ARG A 159 -2.22 -7.58 11.94
N MET A 160 -0.99 -7.77 12.42
CA MET A 160 -0.48 -7.08 13.62
C MET A 160 -0.56 -5.54 13.48
N ILE A 161 -0.20 -5.00 12.31
CA ILE A 161 -0.28 -3.56 12.04
C ILE A 161 -1.74 -3.09 12.06
N CYS A 162 -2.64 -3.84 11.43
CA CYS A 162 -4.06 -3.50 11.44
C CYS A 162 -4.68 -3.59 12.84
N GLU A 163 -4.38 -4.63 13.62
CA GLU A 163 -4.84 -4.76 15.02
C GLU A 163 -4.37 -3.57 15.86
N ALA A 164 -3.10 -3.18 15.73
CA ALA A 164 -2.59 -1.98 16.38
C ALA A 164 -3.35 -0.72 15.94
N PHE A 165 -3.58 -0.52 14.65
CA PHE A 165 -4.30 0.65 14.13
C PHE A 165 -5.77 0.71 14.56
N PHE A 166 -6.44 -0.43 14.75
CA PHE A 166 -7.81 -0.49 15.25
C PHE A 166 -7.90 -0.59 16.78
N SER A 167 -6.78 -0.63 17.51
CA SER A 167 -6.78 -0.60 18.98
C SER A 167 -7.17 0.78 19.53
N ASP A 168 -7.64 0.83 20.77
CA ASP A 168 -8.01 2.09 21.43
C ASP A 168 -6.81 2.82 22.04
N ASP A 169 -5.60 2.28 21.87
CA ASP A 169 -4.35 2.79 22.46
C ASP A 169 -3.83 4.09 21.78
N TRP A 170 -4.56 4.59 20.78
CA TRP A 170 -4.15 5.73 19.95
C TRP A 170 -4.99 6.97 20.23
N GLU A 171 -4.42 7.91 21.01
CA GLU A 171 -5.05 9.19 21.33
C GLU A 171 -5.33 10.07 20.10
N ILE A 172 -4.51 9.94 19.04
CA ILE A 172 -4.62 10.75 17.80
C ILE A 172 -5.64 10.21 16.80
N LEU A 173 -5.99 8.92 16.89
CA LEU A 173 -6.86 8.28 15.90
C LEU A 173 -8.33 8.54 16.25
N PRO A 174 -9.22 8.72 15.25
CA PRO A 174 -10.66 8.83 15.49
C PRO A 174 -11.22 7.55 16.11
N PRO A 175 -12.49 7.52 16.55
CA PRO A 175 -13.19 6.28 16.88
C PRO A 175 -13.08 5.20 15.78
N ARG A 176 -13.10 3.92 16.16
CA ARG A 176 -12.85 2.78 15.28
C ARG A 176 -13.74 2.77 14.03
N GLU A 177 -14.99 3.21 14.15
CA GLU A 177 -15.98 3.22 13.05
C GLU A 177 -15.63 4.20 11.92
N ARG A 178 -14.70 5.12 12.20
CA ARG A 178 -14.18 6.12 11.24
C ARG A 178 -12.79 5.76 10.72
N ARG A 179 -12.28 4.59 11.10
CA ARG A 179 -11.01 4.03 10.62
C ARG A 179 -11.26 3.03 9.51
N ARG A 180 -10.37 3.01 8.53
CA ARG A 180 -10.37 2.08 7.40
C ARG A 180 -8.96 1.59 7.17
N ALA A 181 -8.81 0.35 6.72
CA ALA A 181 -7.52 -0.19 6.35
C ALA A 181 -7.60 -0.88 4.98
N THR A 182 -6.60 -0.64 4.14
CA THR A 182 -6.39 -1.33 2.87
C THR A 182 -5.03 -2.01 2.95
N VAL A 183 -5.02 -3.32 2.82
CA VAL A 183 -3.81 -4.13 2.70
C VAL A 183 -3.66 -4.52 1.24
N VAL A 184 -2.51 -4.22 0.64
CA VAL A 184 -2.19 -4.57 -0.74
C VAL A 184 -1.11 -5.65 -0.74
N LEU A 185 -1.50 -6.89 -1.02
CA LEU A 185 -0.59 -8.00 -1.22
C LEU A 185 -0.07 -7.99 -2.66
N LEU A 186 1.25 -7.89 -2.82
CA LEU A 186 1.96 -7.95 -4.09
C LEU A 186 2.85 -9.19 -4.06
N THR A 187 2.56 -10.16 -4.93
CA THR A 187 3.32 -11.40 -4.98
C THR A 187 3.58 -11.81 -6.42
N ASP A 188 4.74 -12.42 -6.67
CA ASP A 188 5.04 -13.01 -7.97
C ASP A 188 5.35 -14.52 -7.89
N GLY A 189 5.24 -15.09 -6.68
CA GLY A 189 5.47 -16.50 -6.43
C GLY A 189 4.27 -17.27 -5.89
N ARG A 190 4.25 -18.58 -6.17
CA ARG A 190 3.53 -19.57 -5.37
C ARG A 190 4.13 -19.57 -3.95
N PRO A 191 3.32 -19.63 -2.88
CA PRO A 191 3.86 -19.84 -1.53
C PRO A 191 4.78 -21.06 -1.51
N THR A 192 5.99 -20.89 -1.01
CA THR A 192 6.97 -21.98 -0.83
C THR A 192 7.11 -22.40 0.62
N ARG A 193 6.43 -21.67 1.52
CA ARG A 193 6.32 -21.92 2.96
C ARG A 193 4.90 -21.63 3.42
N GLU A 194 4.41 -22.45 4.36
CA GLU A 194 3.11 -22.26 5.03
C GLU A 194 1.93 -22.00 4.07
N GLU A 195 1.94 -22.59 2.88
CA GLU A 195 0.90 -22.41 1.86
C GLU A 195 -0.50 -22.63 2.44
N ALA A 196 -0.68 -23.73 3.18
CA ALA A 196 -1.94 -24.11 3.84
C ALA A 196 -2.49 -23.06 4.81
N ASN A 197 -1.62 -22.21 5.40
CA ASN A 197 -2.04 -21.18 6.34
C ASN A 197 -2.46 -19.89 5.65
N THR A 198 -2.09 -19.68 4.39
CA THR A 198 -2.29 -18.41 3.64
C THR A 198 -3.74 -17.96 3.69
N LEU A 199 -4.68 -18.86 3.37
CA LEU A 199 -6.10 -18.53 3.34
C LEU A 199 -6.66 -18.23 4.74
N SER A 200 -6.24 -19.00 5.75
CA SER A 200 -6.66 -18.77 7.14
C SER A 200 -6.20 -17.41 7.65
N MET A 201 -4.97 -16.99 7.32
CA MET A 201 -4.43 -15.69 7.69
C MET A 201 -5.12 -14.55 6.93
N ALA A 202 -5.43 -14.75 5.64
CA ALA A 202 -6.20 -13.77 4.87
C ALA A 202 -7.61 -13.56 5.44
N ARG A 203 -8.29 -14.63 5.88
CA ARG A 203 -9.60 -14.54 6.54
C ARG A 203 -9.50 -13.77 7.87
N ALA A 204 -8.59 -14.18 8.74
CA ALA A 204 -8.38 -13.51 10.03
C ALA A 204 -8.02 -12.02 9.88
N LEU A 205 -7.24 -11.66 8.86
CA LEU A 205 -6.93 -10.27 8.54
C LEU A 205 -8.18 -9.46 8.17
N LYS A 206 -9.06 -10.01 7.33
CA LYS A 206 -10.29 -9.35 6.85
C LYS A 206 -11.33 -9.17 7.96
N GLU A 207 -11.29 -9.99 9.00
CA GLU A 207 -12.19 -9.93 10.15
C GLU A 207 -11.80 -8.82 11.16
N ILE A 208 -10.62 -8.21 11.02
CA ILE A 208 -10.21 -7.10 11.89
C ILE A 208 -11.11 -5.88 11.70
N GLY A 209 -11.48 -5.29 12.83
CA GLY A 209 -12.30 -4.09 12.89
C GLY A 209 -13.79 -4.39 12.88
N ILE A 210 -14.20 -5.65 12.72
CA ILE A 210 -15.60 -6.08 12.84
C ILE A 210 -15.90 -6.36 14.32
N SER A 211 -16.67 -5.50 14.98
CA SER A 211 -17.25 -5.80 16.30
C SER A 211 -18.55 -6.60 16.18
N SER A 212 -18.80 -7.47 17.17
CA SER A 212 -20.02 -8.25 17.29
C SER A 212 -21.12 -7.38 17.92
N GLY A 213 -21.82 -6.61 17.09
CA GLY A 213 -22.94 -5.76 17.50
C GLY A 213 -23.67 -5.18 16.29
N LEU A 214 -24.97 -4.96 16.39
CA LEU A 214 -25.96 -4.74 15.30
C LEU A 214 -25.74 -3.53 14.34
N VAL A 215 -24.57 -2.89 14.28
CA VAL A 215 -24.28 -1.78 13.35
C VAL A 215 -22.84 -1.83 12.81
N GLU A 216 -22.51 -2.89 12.10
CA GLU A 216 -21.10 -3.21 11.80
C GLU A 216 -20.89 -3.48 10.31
N LYS A 217 -20.78 -2.39 9.53
CA LYS A 217 -20.36 -2.44 8.11
C LYS A 217 -19.25 -1.46 7.76
N ARG A 218 -18.63 -0.78 8.73
CA ARG A 218 -17.81 0.41 8.44
C ARG A 218 -16.36 0.40 8.94
N ALA A 219 -15.97 -0.42 9.90
CA ALA A 219 -14.57 -0.69 10.19
C ALA A 219 -14.22 -2.04 9.58
N SER A 220 -13.52 -2.04 8.45
CA SER A 220 -13.07 -3.29 7.83
C SER A 220 -11.73 -3.13 7.17
N VAL A 221 -10.93 -4.17 7.28
CA VAL A 221 -9.72 -4.35 6.47
C VAL A 221 -10.13 -4.85 5.10
N ARG A 222 -9.73 -4.12 4.06
CA ARG A 222 -9.80 -4.59 2.67
C ARG A 222 -8.48 -5.22 2.29
N LEU A 223 -8.50 -6.47 1.84
CA LEU A 223 -7.35 -7.13 1.23
C LEU A 223 -7.45 -7.06 -0.29
N VAL A 224 -6.54 -6.29 -0.89
CA VAL A 224 -6.29 -6.23 -2.33
C VAL A 224 -5.14 -7.16 -2.66
N VAL A 225 -5.26 -7.95 -3.74
CA VAL A 225 -4.24 -8.90 -4.14
C VAL A 225 -3.78 -8.63 -5.57
N VAL A 226 -2.48 -8.58 -5.79
CA VAL A 226 -1.88 -8.48 -7.12
C VAL A 226 -0.89 -9.62 -7.27
N GLY A 227 -1.24 -10.58 -8.15
CA GLY A 227 -0.35 -11.62 -8.61
C GLY A 227 0.36 -11.18 -9.89
N MET A 228 1.68 -11.33 -9.94
CA MET A 228 2.50 -10.87 -11.06
C MET A 228 3.40 -11.96 -11.61
N GLY A 229 3.76 -11.83 -12.88
CA GLY A 229 4.64 -12.77 -13.57
C GLY A 229 3.91 -13.98 -14.15
N LYS A 230 4.58 -14.60 -15.13
CA LYS A 230 4.08 -15.79 -15.83
C LYS A 230 3.88 -16.97 -14.87
N GLU A 231 4.65 -17.01 -13.79
CA GLU A 231 4.58 -18.03 -12.74
C GLU A 231 3.17 -18.17 -12.16
N ILE A 232 2.59 -17.04 -11.75
CA ILE A 232 1.24 -17.01 -11.18
C ILE A 232 0.20 -17.14 -12.28
N ALA A 233 0.38 -16.45 -13.40
CA ALA A 233 -0.59 -16.44 -14.49
C ALA A 233 -0.91 -17.84 -15.03
N LEU A 234 0.08 -18.75 -15.02
CA LEU A 234 -0.03 -20.12 -15.52
C LEU A 234 -0.50 -21.14 -14.47
N SER A 235 -0.60 -20.76 -13.19
CA SER A 235 -1.01 -21.67 -12.11
C SER A 235 -2.46 -21.40 -11.67
N GLU A 236 -3.42 -22.20 -12.13
CA GLU A 236 -4.83 -22.07 -11.71
C GLU A 236 -5.02 -22.24 -10.20
N GLU A 237 -4.30 -23.19 -9.59
CA GLU A 237 -4.31 -23.42 -8.14
C GLU A 237 -3.90 -22.14 -7.38
N THR A 238 -2.80 -21.51 -7.78
CA THR A 238 -2.31 -20.27 -7.14
C THR A 238 -3.28 -19.12 -7.38
N LYS A 239 -3.82 -18.97 -8.60
CA LYS A 239 -4.79 -17.91 -8.90
C LYS A 239 -6.06 -18.04 -8.06
N LYS A 240 -6.58 -19.26 -7.90
CA LYS A 240 -7.73 -19.55 -7.02
C LYS A 240 -7.43 -19.21 -5.56
N LEU A 241 -6.27 -19.65 -5.04
CA LEU A 241 -5.83 -19.32 -3.68
C LEU A 241 -5.79 -17.79 -3.46
N LEU A 242 -5.17 -17.05 -4.38
CA LEU A 242 -5.08 -15.60 -4.29
C LEU A 242 -6.45 -14.92 -4.41
N TYR A 243 -7.32 -15.41 -5.29
CA TYR A 243 -8.70 -14.93 -5.44
C TYR A 243 -9.50 -15.11 -4.15
N GLU A 244 -9.36 -16.26 -3.49
CA GLU A 244 -10.01 -16.51 -2.20
C GLU A 244 -9.47 -15.63 -1.06
N CYS A 245 -8.18 -15.27 -1.12
CA CYS A 245 -7.58 -14.33 -0.18
C CYS A 245 -8.18 -12.93 -0.34
N ALA A 246 -8.33 -12.43 -1.57
CA ALA A 246 -8.84 -11.09 -1.84
C ALA A 246 -10.22 -10.82 -1.21
N SER A 247 -10.44 -9.58 -0.80
CA SER A 247 -11.76 -9.12 -0.34
C SER A 247 -12.74 -9.04 -1.51
N PRO A 248 -14.03 -9.34 -1.27
CA PRO A 248 -15.07 -9.06 -2.25
C PRO A 248 -15.15 -7.57 -2.58
N LEU A 249 -15.49 -7.26 -3.82
CA LEU A 249 -15.79 -5.89 -4.22
C LEU A 249 -17.13 -5.47 -3.61
N ASP A 250 -17.13 -4.27 -3.04
CA ASP A 250 -18.35 -3.66 -2.51
C ASP A 250 -19.20 -3.23 -3.72
N GLU A 251 -20.21 -4.04 -4.09
CA GLU A 251 -21.06 -3.82 -5.27
C GLU A 251 -21.80 -2.47 -5.25
N SER A 252 -21.91 -1.80 -4.09
CA SER A 252 -22.43 -0.44 -3.98
C SER A 252 -21.45 0.66 -4.44
N ARG A 253 -20.23 0.29 -4.82
CA ARG A 253 -19.21 1.23 -5.30
C ARG A 253 -19.07 1.11 -6.81
N ASP A 254 -19.19 2.25 -7.49
CA ASP A 254 -18.96 2.46 -8.93
C ASP A 254 -17.56 2.06 -9.45
N ILE A 255 -16.75 1.36 -8.65
CA ILE A 255 -15.36 1.01 -8.97
C ILE A 255 -15.27 0.10 -10.19
N LEU A 256 -16.25 -0.77 -10.43
CA LEU A 256 -16.30 -1.66 -11.60
C LEU A 256 -16.49 -0.88 -12.91
N ASP A 257 -17.08 0.31 -12.85
CA ASP A 257 -17.33 1.19 -13.99
C ASP A 257 -16.30 2.31 -14.12
N ILE A 258 -15.27 2.30 -13.28
CA ILE A 258 -14.13 3.19 -13.46
C ILE A 258 -13.37 2.79 -14.71
N TRP A 259 -13.30 3.73 -15.65
CA TRP A 259 -12.42 3.65 -16.81
C TRP A 259 -10.96 3.83 -16.40
N ILE A 260 -10.13 2.89 -16.86
CA ILE A 260 -8.68 2.87 -16.70
C ILE A 260 -8.04 3.66 -17.86
N ASP A 261 -8.59 3.46 -19.06
CA ASP A 261 -8.28 4.18 -20.30
C ASP A 261 -9.56 4.33 -21.15
N GLU A 262 -9.43 4.74 -22.41
CA GLU A 262 -10.57 5.00 -23.31
C GLU A 262 -11.40 3.74 -23.66
N HIS A 263 -10.87 2.54 -23.42
CA HIS A 263 -11.46 1.27 -23.87
C HIS A 263 -11.59 0.21 -22.78
N THR A 264 -10.90 0.38 -21.66
CA THR A 264 -10.80 -0.64 -20.60
C THR A 264 -11.43 -0.15 -19.31
N ARG A 265 -12.42 -0.90 -18.79
CA ARG A 265 -12.97 -0.68 -17.46
C ARG A 265 -12.28 -1.56 -16.43
N MET A 266 -12.40 -1.17 -15.16
CA MET A 266 -11.89 -1.95 -14.04
C MET A 266 -12.36 -3.40 -14.06
N ARG A 267 -13.65 -3.65 -14.33
CA ARG A 267 -14.21 -5.00 -14.40
C ARG A 267 -13.54 -5.91 -15.43
N ASP A 268 -12.92 -5.34 -16.47
CA ASP A 268 -12.34 -6.08 -17.58
C ASP A 268 -10.95 -6.64 -17.24
N ILE A 269 -10.25 -6.03 -16.26
CA ILE A 269 -8.90 -6.43 -15.87
C ILE A 269 -8.86 -7.29 -14.61
N LEU A 270 -9.94 -7.31 -13.81
CA LEU A 270 -9.99 -8.07 -12.57
C LEU A 270 -10.04 -9.57 -12.86
N TYR A 271 -9.21 -10.33 -12.16
CA TYR A 271 -9.21 -11.78 -12.30
C TYR A 271 -10.49 -12.38 -11.72
N ARG A 272 -11.08 -13.33 -12.46
CA ARG A 272 -12.24 -14.11 -12.04
C ARG A 272 -12.08 -15.56 -12.50
N PRO A 273 -12.17 -16.56 -11.59
CA PRO A 273 -12.22 -17.96 -11.97
C PRO A 273 -13.43 -18.26 -12.87
N THR A 274 -13.30 -19.22 -13.77
CA THR A 274 -14.43 -19.69 -14.59
C THR A 274 -15.51 -20.28 -13.68
N GLY A 275 -16.74 -19.78 -13.79
CA GLY A 275 -17.88 -20.24 -13.01
C GLY A 275 -18.19 -19.43 -11.75
N ASP A 276 -17.30 -18.54 -11.33
CA ASP A 276 -17.57 -17.59 -10.25
C ASP A 276 -18.21 -16.30 -10.80
N HIS A 277 -19.17 -15.75 -10.06
CA HIS A 277 -19.88 -14.52 -10.42
C HIS A 277 -19.43 -13.30 -9.59
N GLU A 278 -18.80 -13.52 -8.43
CA GLU A 278 -18.38 -12.45 -7.53
C GLU A 278 -17.10 -11.76 -8.02
N HIS A 279 -17.13 -10.43 -8.11
CA HIS A 279 -15.91 -9.66 -8.35
C HIS A 279 -15.14 -9.46 -7.04
N ARG A 280 -13.81 -9.63 -7.08
CA ARG A 280 -12.91 -9.40 -5.94
C ARG A 280 -11.81 -8.41 -6.28
N TYR A 281 -11.19 -7.81 -5.25
CA TYR A 281 -10.04 -6.91 -5.40
C TYR A 281 -8.77 -7.68 -5.79
N ILE A 282 -8.75 -8.29 -6.98
CA ILE A 282 -7.64 -9.09 -7.45
C ILE A 282 -7.29 -8.83 -8.91
N LEU A 283 -5.99 -8.65 -9.15
CA LEU A 283 -5.39 -8.49 -10.46
C LEU A 283 -4.32 -9.58 -10.65
N ILE A 284 -4.32 -10.25 -11.80
CA ILE A 284 -3.30 -11.25 -12.17
C ILE A 284 -2.64 -10.84 -13.48
N LEU A 285 -1.34 -10.57 -13.46
CA LEU A 285 -0.59 -9.97 -14.56
C LEU A 285 0.52 -10.90 -15.06
N GLY A 286 0.40 -11.40 -16.30
CA GLY A 286 1.39 -12.32 -16.88
C GLY A 286 2.58 -11.65 -17.59
N GLU A 287 2.37 -10.51 -18.27
CA GLU A 287 3.38 -9.90 -19.15
C GLU A 287 3.79 -8.49 -18.72
N LEU A 288 4.72 -8.46 -17.75
CA LEU A 288 5.41 -7.29 -17.17
C LEU A 288 5.92 -6.23 -18.17
N ARG A 289 6.29 -6.69 -19.37
CA ARG A 289 7.03 -5.92 -20.39
C ARG A 289 6.13 -5.02 -21.22
N ARG A 290 4.81 -5.22 -21.16
CA ARG A 290 3.85 -4.45 -21.94
C ARG A 290 3.46 -3.18 -21.20
N LYS A 291 3.55 -2.05 -21.90
CA LYS A 291 3.20 -0.73 -21.35
C LYS A 291 1.77 -0.71 -20.83
N GLU A 292 0.82 -1.18 -21.63
CA GLU A 292 -0.61 -1.20 -21.28
C GLU A 292 -0.87 -1.97 -19.97
N VAL A 293 -0.16 -3.08 -19.75
CA VAL A 293 -0.29 -3.92 -18.55
C VAL A 293 0.19 -3.18 -17.31
N VAL A 294 1.34 -2.49 -17.39
CA VAL A 294 1.88 -1.71 -16.28
C VAL A 294 1.03 -0.46 -16.01
N GLU A 295 0.50 0.18 -17.05
CA GLU A 295 -0.42 1.31 -16.89
C GLU A 295 -1.73 0.89 -16.20
N ALA A 296 -2.28 -0.27 -16.56
CA ALA A 296 -3.44 -0.85 -15.88
C ALA A 296 -3.14 -1.15 -14.41
N LEU A 297 -1.98 -1.75 -14.09
CA LEU A 297 -1.53 -1.98 -12.72
C LEU A 297 -1.43 -0.66 -11.93
N ARG A 298 -0.79 0.36 -12.50
CA ARG A 298 -0.62 1.67 -11.86
C ARG A 298 -1.96 2.32 -11.56
N SER A 299 -2.87 2.33 -12.53
CA SER A 299 -4.22 2.87 -12.37
C SER A 299 -5.02 2.10 -11.32
N PHE A 300 -4.97 0.77 -11.33
CA PHE A 300 -5.59 -0.07 -10.31
C PHE A 300 -5.08 0.25 -8.90
N LEU A 301 -3.76 0.21 -8.70
CA LEU A 301 -3.12 0.50 -7.43
C LEU A 301 -3.44 1.93 -6.94
N HIS A 302 -3.51 2.90 -7.85
CA HIS A 302 -3.91 4.26 -7.49
C HIS A 302 -5.37 4.32 -7.00
N ILE A 303 -6.30 3.69 -7.71
CA ILE A 303 -7.73 3.68 -7.37
C ILE A 303 -8.00 3.00 -6.02
N VAL A 304 -7.33 1.88 -5.74
CA VAL A 304 -7.55 1.13 -4.50
C VAL A 304 -6.82 1.74 -3.30
N SER A 305 -5.71 2.46 -3.53
CA SER A 305 -4.92 3.10 -2.45
C SER A 305 -5.45 4.48 -2.08
N ILE A 306 -5.98 5.26 -3.04
CA ILE A 306 -6.51 6.61 -2.79
C ILE A 306 -7.90 6.74 -3.43
N PRO A 307 -8.99 6.84 -2.65
CA PRO A 307 -10.33 6.96 -3.22
C PRO A 307 -10.50 8.24 -4.07
N ARG A 308 -10.79 8.07 -5.38
CA ARG A 308 -10.92 9.14 -6.39
C ARG A 308 -11.85 10.30 -6.03
N LYS A 309 -12.90 10.09 -5.23
CA LYS A 309 -13.86 11.16 -4.83
C LYS A 309 -13.23 12.30 -4.01
N ARG A 310 -11.92 12.25 -3.72
CA ARG A 310 -11.22 13.23 -2.88
C ARG A 310 -9.90 13.72 -3.45
N LEU A 311 -9.62 13.40 -4.72
CA LEU A 311 -8.55 14.01 -5.50
C LEU A 311 -9.21 14.98 -6.49
N ILE A 312 -9.79 16.04 -5.94
CA ILE A 312 -10.17 17.24 -6.70
C ILE A 312 -9.03 18.24 -6.47
#